data_AF-A0A453PWY3-F1
#
_entry.id   AF-A0A453PWY3-F1
#
_cell.length_a   1.000
_cell.length_b   1.000
_cell.length_c   1.000
_cell.angle_alpha   90.00
_cell.angle_beta   90.00
_cell.angle_gamma   90.00
#
_symmetry.space_group_name_H-M   'P 1'
#
loop_
_entity.id
_entity.type
_entity.pdbx_description
1 polymer ?
#
loop_
_entity_poly.entity_id
_entity_poly.type
_entity_poly.pdbx_seq_one_letter_code
_entity_poly.pdbx_strand_id
1 'polypeptide(L)'
;MVLADGGVVCIDEFDKMRPEDRVAIHEAMEQQTISIAKAGITTVLNSRTSVLAAANPISGRYDDLKTAQDNIDLQTTILSRFDLIFIVKDVRMYEQDKRIANHIIKVHASGAATQVNRNADTNEGENWLKRYVEYCRNTCRPRLSEKAAEMLQNKYVEIRQKMRQQSHETGRAAAIPITVRQLEAIIRLSESLAKMRLTSVATPEHIEEAFRLFNVSTVDAARSGINEHLNLSPEIANEIKQAEAQIKRRMGIGSHISERRLLDELNRMGLNESIVRRALVIMHQRDEVEYKRERHVIVRKA
;
A
#
# COMPACT_ATOMS: atom_id res chain seq x y z
N MET A 1 -23.73 -4.99 -0.15
CA MET A 1 -22.86 -6.11 -0.58
C MET A 1 -23.67 -7.32 -1.05
N VAL A 2 -24.74 -7.74 -0.35
CA VAL A 2 -25.64 -8.84 -0.83
C VAL A 2 -26.14 -8.63 -2.28
N LEU A 3 -26.53 -7.40 -2.65
CA LEU A 3 -26.96 -7.06 -4.02
C LEU A 3 -25.89 -7.29 -5.10
N ALA A 4 -24.62 -7.33 -4.71
CA ALA A 4 -23.48 -7.49 -5.60
C ALA A 4 -22.89 -8.91 -5.53
N ASP A 5 -23.64 -9.92 -5.03
CA ASP A 5 -23.18 -11.32 -4.97
C ASP A 5 -22.66 -11.79 -6.34
N GLY A 6 -21.40 -12.24 -6.39
CA GLY A 6 -20.69 -12.61 -7.61
C GLY A 6 -20.14 -11.44 -8.43
N GLY A 7 -20.32 -10.20 -7.97
CA GLY A 7 -19.83 -8.97 -8.61
C GLY A 7 -18.69 -8.29 -7.85
N VAL A 8 -18.46 -7.02 -8.18
CA VAL A 8 -17.44 -6.16 -7.57
C VAL A 8 -18.12 -4.97 -6.89
N VAL A 9 -17.69 -4.64 -5.68
CA VAL A 9 -18.14 -3.47 -4.92
C VAL A 9 -16.98 -2.49 -4.84
N CYS A 10 -17.19 -1.27 -5.33
CA CYS A 10 -16.23 -0.18 -5.20
C CYS A 10 -16.63 0.74 -4.06
N ILE A 11 -15.71 1.00 -3.13
CA ILE A 11 -15.90 1.85 -1.96
C ILE A 11 -14.86 2.96 -2.02
N ASP A 12 -15.32 4.20 -1.96
CA ASP A 12 -14.45 5.37 -1.78
C ASP A 12 -14.49 5.82 -0.31
N GLU A 13 -13.45 6.53 0.12
CA GLU A 13 -13.28 7.00 1.51
C GLU A 13 -13.48 5.89 2.56
N PHE A 14 -12.87 4.72 2.31
CA PHE A 14 -12.98 3.55 3.20
C PHE A 14 -12.53 3.86 4.64
N ASP A 15 -11.64 4.84 4.83
CA ASP A 15 -11.21 5.36 6.12
C ASP A 15 -12.33 6.05 6.92
N LYS A 16 -13.29 6.70 6.24
CA LYS A 16 -14.36 7.50 6.88
C LYS A 16 -15.63 6.71 7.20
N MET A 17 -15.61 5.38 7.04
CA MET A 17 -16.77 4.55 7.36
C MET A 17 -17.07 4.51 8.85
N ARG A 18 -18.36 4.51 9.18
CA ARG A 18 -18.84 4.39 10.56
C ARG A 18 -18.43 3.03 11.15
N PRO A 19 -18.19 2.94 12.48
CA PRO A 19 -17.80 1.69 13.12
C PRO A 19 -18.83 0.56 12.94
N GLU A 20 -20.12 0.89 12.91
CA GLU A 20 -21.22 -0.05 12.66
C GLU A 20 -21.14 -0.72 11.29
N ASP A 21 -20.88 0.07 10.24
CA ASP A 21 -20.72 -0.44 8.87
C ASP A 21 -19.42 -1.25 8.71
N ARG A 22 -18.37 -0.86 9.45
CA ARG A 22 -17.08 -1.55 9.45
C ARG A 22 -17.22 -2.99 9.94
N VAL A 23 -18.04 -3.26 10.96
CA VAL A 23 -18.31 -4.62 11.46
C VAL A 23 -18.98 -5.49 10.40
N ALA A 24 -19.97 -4.94 9.68
CA ALA A 24 -20.65 -5.67 8.61
C ALA A 24 -19.70 -6.02 7.46
N ILE A 25 -18.78 -5.11 7.11
CA ILE A 25 -17.77 -5.37 6.07
C ILE A 25 -16.74 -6.41 6.54
N HIS A 26 -16.35 -6.37 7.82
CA HIS A 26 -15.48 -7.40 8.41
C HIS A 26 -16.08 -8.81 8.26
N GLU A 27 -17.36 -8.96 8.57
CA GLU A 27 -18.08 -10.22 8.41
C GLU A 27 -18.16 -10.63 6.93
N ALA A 28 -18.58 -9.70 6.07
CA ALA A 28 -18.75 -9.97 4.64
C ALA A 28 -17.44 -10.33 3.94
N MET A 29 -16.31 -9.71 4.30
CA MET A 29 -15.00 -10.03 3.72
C MET A 29 -14.40 -11.33 4.27
N GLU A 30 -14.71 -11.70 5.52
CA GLU A 30 -14.17 -12.91 6.14
C GLU A 30 -14.95 -14.16 5.74
N GLN A 31 -16.27 -14.11 5.92
CA GLN A 31 -17.15 -15.27 5.80
C GLN A 31 -17.87 -15.31 4.46
N GLN A 32 -17.81 -14.23 3.66
CA GLN A 32 -18.59 -14.07 2.44
C GLN A 32 -20.10 -14.19 2.66
N THR A 33 -20.55 -13.92 3.89
CA THR A 33 -21.93 -13.95 4.35
C THR A 33 -22.22 -12.75 5.23
N ILE A 34 -23.48 -12.33 5.28
CA ILE A 34 -23.97 -11.29 6.18
C ILE A 34 -25.14 -11.88 6.97
N SER A 35 -24.97 -11.96 8.29
CA SER A 35 -26.01 -12.38 9.21
C SER A 35 -26.86 -11.18 9.62
N ILE A 36 -28.18 -11.35 9.51
CA ILE A 36 -29.16 -10.34 9.92
C ILE A 36 -30.04 -10.97 10.99
N ALA A 37 -29.98 -10.42 12.19
CA ALA A 37 -30.86 -10.75 13.30
C ALA A 37 -31.68 -9.50 13.67
N LYS A 38 -32.89 -9.38 13.13
CA LYS A 38 -33.78 -8.24 13.42
C LYS A 38 -35.24 -8.66 13.44
N ALA A 39 -36.01 -8.11 14.39
CA ALA A 39 -37.45 -8.35 14.52
C ALA A 39 -37.84 -9.85 14.53
N GLY A 40 -37.05 -10.69 15.22
CA GLY A 40 -37.31 -12.14 15.31
C GLY A 40 -36.94 -12.94 14.06
N ILE A 41 -36.41 -12.30 13.01
CA ILE A 41 -35.89 -12.97 11.81
C ILE A 41 -34.38 -13.06 11.94
N THR A 42 -33.87 -14.29 11.98
CA THR A 42 -32.44 -14.60 11.90
C THR A 42 -32.17 -15.28 10.56
N THR A 43 -31.59 -14.55 9.62
CA THR A 43 -31.22 -15.08 8.30
C THR A 43 -29.77 -14.76 7.97
N VAL A 44 -29.14 -15.64 7.20
CA VAL A 44 -27.79 -15.45 6.68
C VAL A 44 -27.89 -15.30 5.18
N LEU A 45 -27.37 -14.18 4.67
CA LEU A 45 -27.38 -13.85 3.24
C LEU A 45 -25.97 -14.01 2.67
N ASN A 46 -25.87 -14.61 1.50
CA ASN A 46 -24.58 -14.75 0.82
C ASN A 46 -24.15 -13.40 0.23
N SER A 47 -22.86 -13.11 0.30
CA SER A 47 -22.25 -11.87 -0.18
C SER A 47 -20.85 -12.16 -0.75
N ARG A 48 -20.76 -13.03 -1.75
CA ARG A 48 -19.48 -13.38 -2.42
C ARG A 48 -19.10 -12.25 -3.37
N THR A 49 -18.66 -11.14 -2.81
CA THR A 49 -18.34 -9.92 -3.55
C THR A 49 -16.86 -9.61 -3.45
N SER A 50 -16.24 -9.24 -4.55
CA SER A 50 -14.89 -8.66 -4.51
C SER A 50 -14.99 -7.19 -4.13
N VAL A 51 -14.13 -6.73 -3.21
CA VAL A 51 -14.13 -5.34 -2.75
C VAL A 51 -12.93 -4.60 -3.34
N LEU A 52 -13.19 -3.47 -3.98
CA LEU A 52 -12.20 -2.46 -4.32
C LEU A 52 -12.40 -1.27 -3.39
N ALA A 53 -11.39 -0.91 -2.63
CA ALA A 53 -11.46 0.19 -1.67
C ALA A 53 -10.40 1.25 -1.98
N ALA A 54 -10.80 2.52 -1.95
CA ALA A 54 -9.91 3.66 -1.89
C ALA A 54 -9.95 4.25 -0.48
N ALA A 55 -8.78 4.59 0.05
CA ALA A 55 -8.64 5.18 1.38
C ALA A 55 -7.66 6.35 1.30
N ASN A 56 -7.94 7.40 2.05
CA ASN A 56 -7.07 8.57 2.14
C ASN A 56 -6.17 8.49 3.39
N PRO A 57 -4.94 9.03 3.33
CA PRO A 57 -4.12 9.18 4.51
C PRO A 57 -4.74 10.24 5.44
N ILE A 58 -4.59 10.06 6.76
CA ILE A 58 -5.24 10.90 7.79
C ILE A 58 -4.86 12.39 7.63
N SER A 59 -3.62 12.67 7.23
CA SER A 59 -3.10 14.03 7.00
C SER A 59 -3.41 14.60 5.61
N GLY A 60 -4.17 13.89 4.76
CA GLY A 60 -4.43 14.25 3.37
C GLY A 60 -3.23 14.11 2.42
N ARG A 61 -2.01 13.99 2.98
CA ARG A 61 -0.78 13.60 2.28
C ARG A 61 -0.15 12.41 3.00
N TYR A 62 0.43 11.51 2.22
CA TYR A 62 1.18 10.37 2.74
C TYR A 62 2.47 10.87 3.40
N ASP A 63 2.70 10.51 4.66
CA ASP A 63 3.90 10.87 5.40
C ASP A 63 4.88 9.68 5.38
N ASP A 64 5.94 9.79 4.58
CA ASP A 64 6.95 8.72 4.42
C ASP A 64 7.73 8.42 5.71
N LEU A 65 7.66 9.31 6.72
CA LEU A 65 8.30 9.13 8.02
C LEU A 65 7.51 8.21 8.96
N LYS A 66 6.24 7.96 8.62
CA LYS A 66 5.33 7.09 9.38
C LYS A 66 5.15 5.76 8.66
N THR A 67 4.84 4.72 9.41
CA THR A 67 4.52 3.43 8.80
C THR A 67 3.23 3.53 7.97
N ALA A 68 3.08 2.66 6.97
CA ALA A 68 1.83 2.57 6.21
C ALA A 68 0.59 2.37 7.12
N GLN A 69 0.75 1.66 8.24
CA GLN A 69 -0.30 1.46 9.23
C GLN A 69 -0.64 2.73 10.01
N ASP A 70 0.33 3.59 10.32
CA ASP A 70 0.07 4.86 11.03
C ASP A 70 -0.45 5.94 10.09
N ASN A 71 -0.15 5.84 8.80
CA ASN A 71 -0.66 6.74 7.76
C ASN A 71 -2.14 6.49 7.45
N ILE A 72 -2.60 5.25 7.62
CA ILE A 72 -3.96 4.80 7.27
C ILE A 72 -4.67 4.41 8.56
N ASP A 73 -5.78 5.08 8.92
CA ASP A 73 -6.55 4.77 10.14
C ASP A 73 -7.39 3.48 10.03
N LEU A 74 -6.74 2.38 9.66
CA LEU A 74 -7.35 1.07 9.51
C LEU A 74 -6.66 0.05 10.42
N GLN A 75 -7.47 -0.81 11.02
CA GLN A 75 -6.96 -1.91 11.82
C GLN A 75 -6.19 -2.90 10.93
N THR A 76 -5.09 -3.44 11.46
CA THR A 76 -4.28 -4.50 10.79
C THR A 76 -5.10 -5.72 10.40
N THR A 77 -6.19 -5.97 11.13
CA THR A 77 -7.16 -7.02 10.83
C THR A 77 -7.82 -6.81 9.45
N ILE A 78 -8.17 -5.58 9.07
CA ILE A 78 -8.72 -5.27 7.74
C ILE A 78 -7.63 -5.36 6.68
N LEU A 79 -6.48 -4.74 6.92
CA LEU A 79 -5.37 -4.73 5.95
C LEU A 79 -4.93 -6.15 5.58
N SER A 80 -4.92 -7.07 6.53
CA SER A 80 -4.59 -8.48 6.29
C SER A 80 -5.59 -9.24 5.41
N ARG A 81 -6.80 -8.69 5.17
CA ARG A 81 -7.87 -9.29 4.35
C ARG A 81 -7.86 -8.79 2.91
N PHE A 82 -7.11 -7.73 2.62
CA PHE A 82 -6.89 -7.30 1.25
C PHE A 82 -5.73 -8.11 0.62
N ASP A 83 -5.96 -8.56 -0.60
CA ASP A 83 -5.01 -9.35 -1.38
C ASP A 83 -3.85 -8.47 -1.91
N LEU A 84 -4.16 -7.24 -2.32
CA LEU A 84 -3.21 -6.28 -2.89
C LEU A 84 -3.49 -4.90 -2.30
N ILE A 85 -2.43 -4.25 -1.82
CA ILE A 85 -2.49 -2.88 -1.28
C ILE A 85 -1.56 -2.02 -2.13
N PHE A 86 -2.13 -1.03 -2.81
CA PHE A 86 -1.37 -0.09 -3.62
C PHE A 86 -1.30 1.27 -2.93
N ILE A 87 -0.09 1.73 -2.64
CA ILE A 87 0.14 3.10 -2.16
C ILE A 87 0.38 3.98 -3.38
N VAL A 88 -0.57 4.87 -3.65
CA VAL A 88 -0.44 5.86 -4.72
C VAL A 88 0.10 7.15 -4.11
N LYS A 89 1.38 7.43 -4.37
CA LYS A 89 2.03 8.68 -3.94
C LYS A 89 2.01 9.69 -5.07
N ASP A 90 1.68 10.93 -4.72
CA ASP A 90 1.73 12.07 -5.64
C ASP A 90 3.10 12.74 -5.57
N VAL A 91 4.04 12.22 -6.36
CA VAL A 91 5.40 12.76 -6.47
C VAL A 91 5.40 13.94 -7.43
N ARG A 92 5.77 15.12 -6.94
CA ARG A 92 5.82 16.36 -7.74
C ARG A 92 7.05 16.38 -8.64
N MET A 93 6.87 15.94 -9.88
CA MET A 93 7.90 16.04 -10.92
C MET A 93 7.42 16.97 -12.03
N TYR A 94 8.11 18.10 -12.23
CA TYR A 94 7.75 19.10 -13.24
C TYR A 94 7.57 18.51 -14.64
N GLU A 95 8.44 17.57 -15.04
CA GLU A 95 8.37 16.96 -16.36
C GLU A 95 7.13 16.06 -16.52
N GLN A 96 6.80 15.26 -15.49
CA GLN A 96 5.61 14.40 -15.49
C GLN A 96 4.34 15.23 -15.44
N ASP A 97 4.29 16.25 -14.59
CA ASP A 97 3.17 17.19 -14.49
C ASP A 97 2.92 17.90 -15.82
N LYS A 98 3.98 18.33 -16.52
CA LYS A 98 3.87 18.93 -17.85
C LYS A 98 3.34 17.96 -18.90
N ARG A 99 3.75 16.69 -18.88
CA ARG A 99 3.23 15.65 -19.79
C ARG A 99 1.75 15.38 -19.54
N ILE A 100 1.35 15.24 -18.27
CA ILE A 100 -0.05 15.03 -17.87
C ILE A 100 -0.90 16.24 -18.26
N ALA A 101 -0.46 17.46 -17.94
CA ALA A 101 -1.15 18.69 -18.29
C ALA A 101 -1.34 18.83 -19.81
N ASN A 102 -0.28 18.61 -20.60
CA ASN A 102 -0.36 18.65 -22.06
C ASN A 102 -1.35 17.62 -22.60
N HIS A 103 -1.36 16.40 -22.04
CA HIS A 103 -2.29 15.36 -22.44
C HIS A 103 -3.74 15.75 -22.14
N ILE A 104 -4.03 16.21 -20.92
CA ILE A 104 -5.35 16.66 -20.49
C ILE A 104 -5.84 17.81 -21.38
N ILE A 105 -5.01 18.82 -21.60
CA ILE A 105 -5.32 19.96 -22.50
C ILE A 105 -5.62 19.46 -23.91
N LYS A 106 -4.84 18.51 -24.44
CA LYS A 106 -5.08 17.93 -25.77
C LYS A 106 -6.41 17.18 -25.85
N VAL A 107 -6.76 16.41 -24.82
CA VAL A 107 -8.05 15.70 -24.73
C VAL A 107 -9.20 16.70 -24.68
N HIS A 108 -9.11 17.75 -23.86
CA HIS A 108 -10.16 18.78 -23.77
C HIS A 108 -10.25 19.64 -25.04
N ALA A 109 -9.11 20.00 -25.65
CA ALA A 109 -9.07 20.76 -26.90
C ALA A 109 -9.61 19.94 -28.09
N SER A 110 -9.37 18.62 -28.09
CA SER A 110 -9.92 17.69 -29.09
C SER A 110 -11.34 17.21 -28.75
N GLY A 111 -11.86 17.58 -27.59
CA GLY A 111 -13.15 17.15 -27.04
C GLY A 111 -14.35 17.52 -27.90
N ALA A 112 -14.26 18.60 -28.68
CA ALA A 112 -15.30 18.98 -29.64
C ALA A 112 -15.22 18.24 -30.99
N ALA A 113 -14.04 17.75 -31.39
CA ALA A 113 -13.85 17.10 -32.70
C ALA A 113 -13.90 15.56 -32.66
N THR A 114 -13.74 14.94 -31.49
CA THR A 114 -13.57 13.47 -31.36
C THR A 114 -14.82 12.72 -30.86
N GLN A 115 -15.87 13.43 -30.43
CA GLN A 115 -17.08 12.80 -29.88
C GLN A 115 -18.01 12.16 -30.94
N VAL A 116 -17.92 12.56 -32.22
CA VAL A 116 -18.84 12.03 -33.25
C VAL A 116 -18.42 10.65 -33.78
N ASN A 117 -17.13 10.29 -33.72
CA ASN A 117 -16.62 9.00 -34.25
C ASN A 117 -16.20 7.96 -33.20
N ARG A 118 -16.07 8.30 -31.91
CA ARG A 118 -15.66 7.31 -30.89
C ARG A 118 -16.82 6.47 -30.34
N ASN A 119 -18.04 6.99 -30.33
CA ASN A 119 -19.17 6.35 -29.64
C ASN A 119 -19.64 5.02 -30.27
N ALA A 120 -19.27 4.69 -31.50
CA ALA A 120 -19.57 3.40 -32.11
C ALA A 120 -18.52 2.33 -31.72
N ASP A 121 -17.23 2.60 -31.95
CA ASP A 121 -16.15 1.65 -31.71
C ASP A 121 -15.86 1.40 -30.21
N THR A 122 -15.99 2.41 -29.33
CA THR A 122 -15.75 2.20 -27.89
C THR A 122 -16.87 1.41 -27.22
N ASN A 123 -18.12 1.58 -27.66
CA ASN A 123 -19.25 0.81 -27.12
C ASN A 123 -19.19 -0.66 -27.54
N GLU A 124 -18.76 -0.96 -28.77
CA GLU A 124 -18.52 -2.34 -29.20
C GLU A 124 -17.35 -2.99 -28.44
N GLY A 125 -16.24 -2.26 -28.24
CA GLY A 125 -15.09 -2.72 -27.46
C GLY A 125 -15.40 -2.97 -25.98
N GLU A 126 -16.14 -2.08 -25.33
CA GLU A 126 -16.57 -2.27 -23.93
C GLU A 126 -17.53 -3.45 -23.77
N ASN A 127 -18.46 -3.63 -24.71
CA ASN A 127 -19.39 -4.75 -24.70
C ASN A 127 -18.68 -6.08 -24.98
N TRP A 128 -17.71 -6.10 -25.89
CA TRP A 128 -16.85 -7.27 -26.12
C TRP A 128 -16.07 -7.64 -24.85
N LEU A 129 -15.45 -6.66 -24.16
CA LEU A 129 -14.64 -6.94 -22.98
C LEU A 129 -15.50 -7.51 -21.84
N LYS A 130 -16.70 -6.95 -21.63
CA LYS A 130 -17.67 -7.48 -20.65
C LYS A 130 -18.04 -8.94 -20.98
N ARG A 131 -18.36 -9.22 -22.24
CA ARG A 131 -18.68 -10.59 -22.70
C ARG A 131 -17.48 -11.53 -22.57
N TYR A 132 -16.27 -11.04 -22.83
CA TYR A 132 -15.04 -11.82 -22.68
C TYR A 132 -14.79 -12.17 -21.22
N VAL A 133 -14.92 -11.22 -20.29
CA VAL A 133 -14.78 -11.46 -18.85
C VAL A 133 -15.81 -12.48 -18.37
N GLU A 134 -17.07 -12.35 -18.81
CA GLU A 134 -18.13 -13.30 -18.46
C GLU A 134 -17.86 -14.71 -19.02
N TYR A 135 -17.40 -14.80 -20.27
CA TYR A 135 -16.98 -16.05 -20.90
C TYR A 135 -15.84 -16.72 -20.14
N CYS A 136 -14.76 -15.98 -19.87
CA CYS A 136 -13.65 -16.46 -19.05
C CYS A 136 -14.14 -16.93 -17.68
N ARG A 137 -15.08 -16.20 -17.06
CA ARG A 137 -15.64 -16.52 -15.74
C ARG A 137 -16.30 -17.90 -15.70
N ASN A 138 -17.09 -18.21 -16.72
CA ASN A 138 -17.93 -19.41 -16.80
C ASN A 138 -17.18 -20.63 -17.35
N THR A 139 -16.28 -20.43 -18.32
CA THR A 139 -15.64 -21.52 -19.05
C THR A 139 -14.41 -22.08 -18.35
N CYS A 140 -13.60 -21.24 -17.70
CA CYS A 140 -12.31 -21.64 -17.14
C CYS A 140 -12.28 -21.60 -15.62
N ARG A 141 -11.96 -22.74 -15.01
CA ARG A 141 -11.62 -22.87 -13.58
C ARG A 141 -10.21 -23.45 -13.46
N PRO A 142 -9.17 -22.62 -13.59
CA PRO A 142 -7.80 -23.10 -13.60
C PRO A 142 -7.41 -23.75 -12.28
N ARG A 143 -6.43 -24.64 -12.34
CA ARG A 143 -5.80 -25.28 -11.18
C ARG A 143 -4.29 -25.08 -11.23
N LEU A 144 -3.67 -25.04 -10.06
CA LEU A 144 -2.23 -24.90 -9.95
C LEU A 144 -1.53 -26.17 -10.46
N SER A 145 -0.49 -26.02 -11.28
CA SER A 145 0.40 -27.14 -11.61
C SER A 145 1.31 -27.48 -10.43
N GLU A 146 1.77 -28.72 -10.35
CA GLU A 146 2.66 -29.18 -9.27
C GLU A 146 3.98 -28.38 -9.23
N LYS A 147 4.60 -28.15 -10.40
CA LYS A 147 5.79 -27.29 -10.52
C LYS A 147 5.55 -25.86 -10.02
N ALA A 148 4.36 -25.32 -10.28
CA ALA A 148 3.96 -24.01 -9.82
C ALA A 148 3.77 -24.00 -8.29
N ALA A 149 3.16 -25.05 -7.71
CA ALA A 149 3.01 -25.20 -6.28
C ALA A 149 4.35 -25.21 -5.52
N GLU A 150 5.34 -25.95 -6.02
CA GLU A 150 6.69 -25.98 -5.43
C GLU A 150 7.36 -24.59 -5.48
N MET A 151 7.30 -23.92 -6.63
CA MET A 151 7.85 -22.57 -6.80
C MET A 151 7.20 -21.56 -5.84
N LEU A 152 5.87 -21.65 -5.66
CA LEU A 152 5.12 -20.79 -4.75
C LEU A 152 5.55 -20.99 -3.29
N GLN A 153 5.71 -22.23 -2.85
CA GLN A 153 6.15 -22.57 -1.50
C GLN A 153 7.54 -21.97 -1.22
N ASN A 154 8.49 -22.17 -2.13
CA ASN A 154 9.85 -21.64 -1.99
C ASN A 154 9.85 -20.10 -1.89
N LYS A 155 9.14 -19.43 -2.79
CA LYS A 155 9.03 -17.96 -2.79
C LYS A 155 8.33 -17.42 -1.54
N TYR A 156 7.29 -18.10 -1.05
CA TYR A 156 6.58 -17.68 0.16
C TYR A 156 7.46 -17.78 1.42
N VAL A 157 8.21 -18.88 1.56
CA VAL A 157 9.16 -19.07 2.67
C VAL A 157 10.25 -18.01 2.61
N GLU A 158 10.76 -17.69 1.42
CA GLU A 158 11.78 -16.66 1.22
C GLU A 158 11.30 -15.27 1.67
N ILE A 159 10.09 -14.83 1.28
CA ILE A 159 9.55 -13.54 1.75
C ILE A 159 9.43 -13.56 3.28
N ARG A 160 8.87 -14.64 3.85
CA ARG A 160 8.66 -14.73 5.30
C ARG A 160 9.98 -14.67 6.07
N GLN A 161 11.04 -15.28 5.54
CA GLN A 161 12.38 -15.20 6.11
C GLN A 161 12.96 -13.79 6.01
N LYS A 162 12.89 -13.16 4.83
CA LYS A 162 13.36 -11.77 4.61
C LYS A 162 12.70 -10.79 5.57
N MET A 163 11.39 -10.90 5.78
CA MET A 163 10.65 -9.99 6.66
C MET A 163 10.95 -10.24 8.14
N ARG A 164 11.21 -11.49 8.55
CA ARG A 164 11.68 -11.81 9.91
C ARG A 164 13.08 -11.27 10.19
N GLN A 165 13.97 -11.33 9.20
CA GLN A 165 15.31 -10.74 9.31
C GLN A 165 15.21 -9.23 9.45
N GLN A 166 14.40 -8.57 8.61
CA GLN A 166 14.14 -7.14 8.72
C GLN A 166 13.56 -6.74 10.08
N SER A 167 12.63 -7.51 10.64
CA SER A 167 12.07 -7.20 11.96
C SER A 167 13.08 -7.38 13.10
N HIS A 168 14.01 -8.33 12.98
CA HIS A 168 15.10 -8.51 13.94
C HIS A 168 16.14 -7.38 13.84
N GLU A 169 16.49 -6.96 12.62
CA GLU A 169 17.46 -5.89 12.38
C GLU A 169 16.94 -4.51 12.80
N THR A 170 15.64 -4.23 12.55
CA THR A 170 15.02 -2.94 12.87
C THR A 170 14.37 -2.90 14.25
N GLY A 171 14.25 -4.03 14.94
CA GLY A 171 13.56 -4.14 16.23
C GLY A 171 12.06 -3.80 16.17
N ARG A 172 11.48 -3.66 14.98
CA ARG A 172 10.08 -3.30 14.76
C ARG A 172 9.35 -4.36 13.96
N ALA A 173 8.11 -4.61 14.36
CA ALA A 173 7.22 -5.48 13.59
C ALA A 173 6.95 -4.84 12.22
N ALA A 174 6.90 -5.67 11.17
CA ALA A 174 6.46 -5.23 9.85
C ALA A 174 5.03 -4.68 9.94
N ALA A 175 4.75 -3.55 9.28
CA ALA A 175 3.44 -2.90 9.29
C ALA A 175 2.30 -3.82 8.80
N ILE A 176 2.63 -4.79 7.95
CA ILE A 176 1.68 -5.78 7.43
C ILE A 176 2.25 -7.19 7.68
N PRO A 177 1.64 -8.02 8.55
CA PRO A 177 2.10 -9.38 8.78
C PRO A 177 1.80 -10.26 7.55
N ILE A 178 2.79 -11.03 7.11
CA ILE A 178 2.58 -12.03 6.04
C ILE A 178 1.89 -13.25 6.66
N THR A 179 0.61 -13.38 6.37
CA THR A 179 -0.24 -14.48 6.82
C THR A 179 -0.43 -15.53 5.72
N VAL A 180 -1.13 -16.61 6.04
CA VAL A 180 -1.57 -17.60 5.04
C VAL A 180 -2.53 -17.00 4.01
N ARG A 181 -3.25 -15.93 4.34
CA ARG A 181 -4.14 -15.23 3.40
C ARG A 181 -3.38 -14.63 2.22
N GLN A 182 -2.16 -14.17 2.45
CA GLN A 182 -1.32 -13.63 1.37
C GLN A 182 -0.87 -14.73 0.40
N LEU A 183 -0.70 -15.96 0.88
CA LEU A 183 -0.46 -17.12 0.02
C LEU A 183 -1.71 -17.43 -0.83
N GLU A 184 -2.89 -17.46 -0.21
CA GLU A 184 -4.17 -17.65 -0.92
C GLU A 184 -4.43 -16.54 -1.95
N ALA A 185 -4.08 -15.29 -1.63
CA ALA A 185 -4.16 -14.15 -2.53
C ALA A 185 -3.29 -14.35 -3.78
N ILE A 186 -2.03 -14.78 -3.61
CA ILE A 186 -1.14 -15.06 -4.75
C ILE A 186 -1.69 -16.20 -5.60
N ILE A 187 -2.25 -17.26 -4.99
CA ILE A 187 -2.91 -18.35 -5.73
C ILE A 187 -4.07 -17.79 -6.56
N ARG A 188 -4.92 -16.97 -5.96
CA ARG A 188 -6.06 -16.33 -6.65
C ARG A 188 -5.62 -15.44 -7.81
N LEU A 189 -4.51 -14.71 -7.66
CA LEU A 189 -3.92 -13.90 -8.73
C LEU A 189 -3.33 -14.78 -9.86
N SER A 190 -2.64 -15.86 -9.54
CA SER A 190 -2.12 -16.78 -10.55
C SER A 190 -3.25 -17.49 -11.31
N GLU A 191 -4.33 -17.88 -10.61
CA GLU A 191 -5.53 -18.42 -11.22
C GLU A 191 -6.23 -17.39 -12.11
N SER A 192 -6.32 -16.12 -11.70
CA SER A 192 -6.93 -15.07 -12.52
C SER A 192 -6.12 -14.77 -13.79
N LEU A 193 -4.79 -14.79 -13.72
CA LEU A 193 -3.90 -14.68 -14.89
C LEU A 193 -4.06 -15.86 -15.86
N ALA A 194 -4.10 -17.08 -15.33
CA ALA A 194 -4.35 -18.28 -16.14
C ALA A 194 -5.72 -18.22 -16.83
N LYS A 195 -6.72 -17.70 -16.11
CA LYS A 195 -8.09 -17.52 -16.58
C LYS A 195 -8.19 -16.47 -17.68
N MET A 196 -7.41 -15.39 -17.59
CA MET A 196 -7.32 -14.35 -18.64
C MET A 196 -6.76 -14.92 -19.95
N ARG A 197 -5.83 -15.87 -19.86
CA ARG A 197 -5.25 -16.60 -21.02
C ARG A 197 -6.08 -17.81 -21.47
N LEU A 198 -7.25 -18.06 -20.85
CA LEU A 198 -8.10 -19.25 -21.10
C LEU A 198 -7.38 -20.59 -20.91
N THR A 199 -6.33 -20.62 -20.07
CA THR A 199 -5.60 -21.84 -19.73
C THR A 199 -6.25 -22.54 -18.54
N SER A 200 -6.36 -23.87 -18.59
CA SER A 200 -6.91 -24.69 -17.49
C SER A 200 -5.90 -24.96 -16.38
N VAL A 201 -4.62 -24.68 -16.60
CA VAL A 201 -3.53 -24.93 -15.66
C VAL A 201 -2.71 -23.66 -15.46
N ALA A 202 -2.49 -23.28 -14.21
CA ALA A 202 -1.60 -22.17 -13.87
C ALA A 202 -0.13 -22.64 -13.90
N THR A 203 0.64 -22.03 -14.80
CA THR A 203 2.07 -22.30 -14.99
C THR A 203 2.94 -21.48 -14.03
N PRO A 204 4.23 -21.83 -13.86
CA PRO A 204 5.18 -21.06 -13.06
C PRO A 204 5.29 -19.58 -13.47
N GLU A 205 5.12 -19.27 -14.76
CA GLU A 205 5.12 -17.90 -15.29
C GLU A 205 4.01 -17.03 -14.67
N HIS A 206 2.81 -17.60 -14.46
CA HIS A 206 1.70 -16.87 -13.84
C HIS A 206 1.98 -16.56 -12.37
N ILE A 207 2.72 -17.42 -11.67
CA ILE A 207 3.17 -17.13 -10.31
C ILE A 207 4.19 -16.02 -10.30
N GLU A 208 5.14 -16.04 -11.24
CA GLU A 208 6.16 -15.01 -11.31
C GLU A 208 5.55 -13.61 -11.50
N GLU A 209 4.59 -13.47 -12.41
CA GLU A 209 3.86 -12.22 -12.59
C GLU A 209 3.00 -11.84 -11.37
N ALA A 210 2.28 -12.80 -10.78
CA ALA A 210 1.51 -12.56 -9.55
C ALA A 210 2.41 -12.08 -8.41
N PHE A 211 3.61 -12.67 -8.29
CA PHE A 211 4.59 -12.31 -7.29
C PHE A 211 5.23 -10.94 -7.56
N ARG A 212 5.46 -10.60 -8.83
CA ARG A 212 5.91 -9.26 -9.22
C ARG A 212 4.89 -8.20 -8.80
N LEU A 213 3.60 -8.42 -9.07
CA LEU A 213 2.51 -7.55 -8.62
C LEU A 213 2.42 -7.48 -7.09
N PHE A 214 2.56 -8.61 -6.41
CA PHE A 214 2.55 -8.67 -4.95
C PHE A 214 3.72 -7.89 -4.31
N ASN A 215 4.91 -7.95 -4.91
CA ASN A 215 6.07 -7.20 -4.42
C ASN A 215 5.89 -5.70 -4.60
N VAL A 216 5.38 -5.26 -5.75
CA VAL A 216 5.14 -3.83 -6.05
C VAL A 216 4.00 -3.27 -5.20
N SER A 217 3.02 -4.08 -4.82
CA SER A 217 1.91 -3.65 -3.96
C SER A 217 2.29 -3.75 -2.49
N THR A 218 2.26 -4.96 -1.93
CA THR A 218 2.26 -5.22 -0.49
C THR A 218 3.65 -5.07 0.12
N VAL A 219 4.70 -5.52 -0.58
CA VAL A 219 6.08 -5.40 -0.05
C VAL A 219 6.56 -3.96 -0.14
N ASP A 220 6.25 -3.27 -1.24
CA ASP A 220 6.56 -1.84 -1.35
C ASP A 220 5.75 -1.02 -0.35
N ALA A 221 4.47 -1.35 -0.14
CA ALA A 221 3.67 -0.74 0.92
C ALA A 221 4.24 -1.00 2.32
N ALA A 222 4.71 -2.21 2.60
CA ALA A 222 5.32 -2.55 3.88
C ALA A 222 6.70 -1.88 4.08
N ARG A 223 7.43 -1.57 2.99
CA ARG A 223 8.70 -0.84 3.02
C ARG A 223 8.51 0.68 3.07
N SER A 224 7.47 1.18 2.39
CA SER A 224 7.08 2.58 2.32
C SER A 224 6.60 3.05 3.69
N GLY A 225 7.50 3.70 4.41
CA GLY A 225 7.23 4.25 5.74
C GLY A 225 8.42 4.18 6.68
N ILE A 226 9.44 3.36 6.35
CA ILE A 226 10.72 3.32 7.07
C ILE A 226 11.90 2.99 6.13
N ASN A 227 11.70 2.19 5.06
CA ASN A 227 12.78 1.61 4.27
C ASN A 227 13.09 2.29 2.92
N GLU A 228 12.27 3.23 2.44
CA GLU A 228 12.74 4.17 1.40
C GLU A 228 13.87 5.08 1.93
N HIS A 229 14.03 5.14 3.26
CA HIS A 229 15.20 5.75 3.92
C HIS A 229 16.38 4.77 4.14
N LEU A 230 16.25 3.48 3.78
CA LEU A 230 17.35 2.51 3.78
C LEU A 230 17.79 2.07 2.38
N ASN A 231 16.98 2.30 1.34
CA ASN A 231 17.46 2.35 -0.05
C ASN A 231 18.18 3.69 -0.33
N LEU A 232 19.04 4.06 0.60
CA LEU A 232 19.93 5.17 0.44
C LEU A 232 21.12 4.67 -0.39
N SER A 233 21.51 5.43 -1.41
CA SER A 233 22.88 5.36 -1.90
C SER A 233 23.82 5.35 -0.68
N PRO A 234 24.85 4.49 -0.61
CA PRO A 234 25.76 4.42 0.52
C PRO A 234 26.32 5.80 0.94
N GLU A 235 26.33 6.78 0.04
CA GLU A 235 26.69 8.18 0.29
C GLU A 235 25.74 8.89 1.27
N ILE A 236 24.43 8.88 1.00
CA ILE A 236 23.47 9.60 1.83
C ILE A 236 23.39 8.94 3.23
N ALA A 237 23.76 7.66 3.37
CA ALA A 237 23.71 6.95 4.65
C ALA A 237 24.85 7.41 5.55
N ASN A 238 26.00 7.70 4.93
CA ASN A 238 27.10 8.38 5.59
C ASN A 238 26.75 9.82 5.94
N GLU A 239 26.03 10.55 5.08
CA GLU A 239 25.58 11.92 5.41
C GLU A 239 24.61 11.94 6.61
N ILE A 240 23.67 10.99 6.68
CA ILE A 240 22.77 10.85 7.84
C ILE A 240 23.56 10.48 9.10
N LYS A 241 24.52 9.54 9.03
CA LYS A 241 25.37 9.21 10.19
C LYS A 241 26.23 10.39 10.64
N GLN A 242 26.73 11.19 9.70
CA GLN A 242 27.46 12.42 10.01
C GLN A 242 26.54 13.46 10.69
N ALA A 243 25.32 13.63 10.19
CA ALA A 243 24.31 14.49 10.80
C ALA A 243 23.94 14.01 12.21
N GLU A 244 23.71 12.70 12.42
CA GLU A 244 23.47 12.11 13.74
C GLU A 244 24.63 12.36 14.69
N ALA A 245 25.88 12.14 14.26
CA ALA A 245 27.06 12.39 15.08
C ALA A 245 27.21 13.86 15.47
N GLN A 246 26.87 14.79 14.56
CA GLN A 246 26.89 16.22 14.86
C GLN A 246 25.77 16.62 15.82
N ILE A 247 24.55 16.11 15.64
CA ILE A 247 23.44 16.32 16.58
C ILE A 247 23.81 15.77 17.96
N LYS A 248 24.43 14.59 18.03
CA LYS A 248 24.90 13.98 19.29
C LYS A 248 26.06 14.74 19.96
N ARG A 249 26.91 15.43 19.19
CA ARG A 249 27.97 16.29 19.77
C ARG A 249 27.42 17.62 20.30
N ARG A 250 26.38 18.16 19.66
CA ARG A 250 25.79 19.46 20.00
C ARG A 250 24.78 19.37 21.14
N MET A 251 23.92 18.35 21.12
CA MET A 251 22.93 18.12 22.16
C MET A 251 23.51 17.22 23.24
N GLY A 252 23.92 17.80 24.36
CA GLY A 252 24.19 17.04 25.58
C GLY A 252 22.94 16.32 26.06
N ILE A 253 23.12 15.21 26.78
CA ILE A 253 22.01 14.45 27.40
C ILE A 253 21.22 15.40 28.31
N GLY A 254 19.91 15.52 28.10
CA GLY A 254 19.02 16.43 28.84
C GLY A 254 18.99 17.89 28.37
N SER A 255 19.79 18.28 27.37
CA SER A 255 19.72 19.63 26.79
C SER A 255 18.51 19.78 25.86
N HIS A 256 17.94 20.99 25.82
CA HIS A 256 16.79 21.34 25.00
C HIS A 256 17.17 22.45 24.02
N ILE A 257 16.99 22.19 22.72
CA ILE A 257 17.28 23.14 21.64
C ILE A 257 16.02 23.27 20.77
N SER A 258 15.76 24.47 20.25
CA SER A 258 14.67 24.66 19.30
C SER A 258 15.02 24.08 17.93
N GLU A 259 14.07 23.40 17.30
CA GLU A 259 14.28 22.73 16.00
C GLU A 259 14.81 23.72 14.95
N ARG A 260 14.21 24.91 14.85
CA ARG A 260 14.65 25.96 13.91
C ARG A 260 16.11 26.36 14.10
N ARG A 261 16.56 26.52 15.34
CA ARG A 261 17.95 26.92 15.63
C ARG A 261 18.92 25.80 15.28
N LEU A 262 18.54 24.56 15.55
CA LEU A 262 19.35 23.39 15.19
C LEU A 262 19.46 23.24 13.66
N LEU A 263 18.36 23.48 12.93
CA LEU A 263 18.35 23.47 11.47
C LEU A 263 19.21 24.60 10.88
N ASP A 264 19.10 25.82 11.38
CA ASP A 264 19.91 26.96 10.92
C ASP A 264 21.41 26.74 11.16
N GLU A 265 21.79 26.18 12.31
CA GLU A 265 23.19 25.90 12.64
C GLU A 265 23.78 24.77 11.79
N LEU A 266 23.00 23.72 11.51
CA LEU A 266 23.46 22.60 10.67
C LEU A 266 23.47 22.97 9.18
N ASN A 267 22.56 23.86 8.75
CA ASN A 267 22.58 24.42 7.40
C ASN A 267 23.82 25.29 7.17
N ARG A 268 24.27 26.06 8.17
CA ARG A 268 25.55 26.79 8.12
C ARG A 268 26.78 25.89 7.98
N MET A 269 26.67 24.61 8.37
CA MET A 269 27.73 23.62 8.20
C MET A 269 27.67 22.89 6.85
N GLY A 270 26.74 23.26 5.97
CA GLY A 270 26.60 22.67 4.64
C GLY A 270 25.78 21.37 4.61
N LEU A 271 25.11 21.01 5.71
CA LEU A 271 24.19 19.87 5.74
C LEU A 271 22.81 20.29 5.23
N ASN A 272 22.25 19.48 4.35
CA ASN A 272 20.94 19.72 3.77
C ASN A 272 19.85 19.63 4.86
N GLU A 273 18.95 20.60 4.91
CA GLU A 273 17.90 20.69 5.96
C GLU A 273 17.03 19.41 6.00
N SER A 274 16.81 18.81 4.83
CA SER A 274 16.10 17.55 4.65
C SER A 274 16.79 16.37 5.33
N ILE A 275 18.13 16.30 5.31
CA ILE A 275 18.94 15.24 5.93
C ILE A 275 18.91 15.40 7.46
N VAL A 276 18.98 16.64 7.94
CA VAL A 276 18.93 16.94 9.38
C VAL A 276 17.56 16.59 9.97
N ARG A 277 16.46 17.00 9.31
CA ARG A 277 15.11 16.59 9.72
C ARG A 277 14.96 15.08 9.72
N ARG A 278 15.55 14.40 8.74
CA ARG A 278 15.55 12.93 8.65
C ARG A 278 16.32 12.28 9.80
N ALA A 279 17.51 12.78 10.14
CA ALA A 279 18.29 12.32 11.28
C ALA A 279 17.55 12.52 12.61
N LEU A 280 16.88 13.68 12.80
CA LEU A 280 16.08 13.97 13.99
C LEU A 280 14.90 13.00 14.17
N VAL A 281 14.21 12.66 13.09
CA VAL A 281 13.10 11.70 13.12
C VAL A 281 13.61 10.30 13.48
N ILE A 282 14.73 9.87 12.91
CA ILE A 282 15.36 8.58 13.24
C ILE A 282 15.75 8.54 14.72
N MET A 283 16.36 9.61 15.23
CA MET A 283 16.72 9.72 16.65
C MET A 283 15.50 9.76 17.58
N HIS A 284 14.41 10.44 17.17
CA HIS A 284 13.16 10.45 17.92
C HIS A 284 12.53 9.06 18.01
N GLN A 285 12.55 8.32 16.90
CA GLN A 285 12.07 6.96 16.85
C GLN A 285 12.92 5.97 17.66
N ARG A 286 14.21 6.24 17.88
CA ARG A 286 15.08 5.45 18.77
C ARG A 286 14.97 5.83 20.24
N ASP A 287 13.98 6.66 20.61
CA ASP A 287 13.81 7.27 21.94
C ASP A 287 15.01 8.10 22.42
N GLU A 288 15.97 8.41 21.54
CA GLU A 288 17.12 9.26 21.89
C GLU A 288 16.72 10.74 21.99
N VAL A 289 15.60 11.12 21.38
CA VAL A 289 15.14 12.51 21.26
C VAL A 289 13.62 12.58 21.47
N GLU A 290 13.11 13.61 22.15
CA GLU A 290 11.69 13.85 22.41
C GLU A 290 11.30 15.26 21.97
N TYR A 291 10.20 15.37 21.20
CA TYR A 291 9.60 16.64 20.84
C TYR A 291 8.69 17.13 21.98
N LYS A 292 9.01 18.29 22.58
CA LYS A 292 8.16 18.98 23.56
C LYS A 292 7.61 20.29 22.97
N ARG A 293 6.42 20.68 23.44
CA ARG A 293 5.66 21.89 23.01
C ARG A 293 5.44 21.94 21.49
N GLU A 294 4.45 21.19 21.00
CA GLU A 294 3.98 21.26 19.59
C GLU A 294 5.11 21.17 18.55
N ARG A 295 6.07 20.25 18.76
CA ARG A 295 7.25 20.02 17.89
C ARG A 295 8.29 21.15 17.84
N HIS A 296 8.19 22.21 18.65
CA HIS A 296 9.15 23.31 18.59
C HIS A 296 10.45 23.10 19.39
N VAL A 297 10.45 22.24 20.41
CA VAL A 297 11.60 21.99 21.27
C VAL A 297 12.00 20.53 21.23
N ILE A 298 13.28 20.29 20.98
CA ILE A 298 13.87 18.96 20.87
C ILE A 298 14.70 18.71 22.14
N VAL A 299 14.39 17.65 22.88
CA VAL A 299 15.11 17.25 24.09
C VAL A 299 15.79 15.91 23.87
N ARG A 300 17.09 15.82 24.11
CA ARG A 300 17.79 14.53 24.03
C ARG A 300 17.62 13.73 25.31
N LYS A 301 17.06 12.52 25.24
CA LYS A 301 16.99 11.57 26.35
C LYS A 301 18.27 10.71 26.42
N ALA A 302 18.52 10.14 27.60
CA ALA A 302 19.67 9.29 27.89
C ALA A 302 19.46 7.88 27.29
#